data_AF-A0A3M5X8E3-F1
#
_entry.id   AF-A0A3M5X8E3-F1
#
_cell.length_a   1.000
_cell.length_b   1.000
_cell.length_c   1.000
_cell.angle_alpha   90.00
_cell.angle_beta   90.00
_cell.angle_gamma   90.00
#
_symmetry.space_group_name_H-M   'P 1'
#
loop_
_entity.id
_entity.type
_entity.pdbx_description
1 polymer ?
#
loop_
_entity_poly.entity_id
_entity_poly.type
_entity_poly.pdbx_seq_one_letter_code
_entity_poly.pdbx_strand_id
1 'polypeptide(L)'
;MGNHQTGQAVDGRGQESLQAGRLLLGQRLCNGGVRKRPDRRVRVGALAADPRSGTACRSTLCAVAVSASSSAAYHLIRQLPMILCALALAVGVYLLDDLPSIIMIPIVMVVLGVFLEVRQRSSIRKTLEEHPKAFTSALIALTYSDSRGPQAQLDLAMLSEEARLQTALTRLADTGESVRQHAGRSAQLSLRQAESLDQQRSEADQSATAINQMAATIQEVTHNVQNTAHAAEEADKLAQQGRGLADESLLAIRHMATSVTDIGNAVGELADATQSIGSVVDVITSIAQQTNLLALNAAIEAARAGEQGRGFAVVADEVRSLASRTQSSTEQIQQIITSLRDGADRAVKTASKGEQISQESVASVEAVQKALDGISQSVTRITGMSQQMASASEEQSHVAETISQQITRIAQLCDESASQAQQGSQISSELEEMAQYLHSLAERFSR
;
A
#
# COMPACT_ATOMS: atom_id res chain seq x y z
N MET A 1 -6.90 31.91 28.40
CA MET A 1 -6.09 30.85 27.77
C MET A 1 -6.82 29.52 27.98
N GLY A 2 -7.12 28.80 26.91
CA GLY A 2 -7.53 27.39 26.91
C GLY A 2 -8.97 27.10 27.33
N ASN A 3 -9.87 27.03 26.33
CA ASN A 3 -11.30 26.78 26.49
C ASN A 3 -11.60 25.26 26.49
N HIS A 4 -12.43 24.82 27.43
CA HIS A 4 -13.07 23.50 27.44
C HIS A 4 -14.46 23.65 26.85
N GLN A 5 -14.80 22.90 25.80
CA GLN A 5 -16.17 22.49 25.52
C GLN A 5 -16.18 21.25 24.62
N THR A 6 -16.62 20.15 25.22
CA THR A 6 -17.08 18.92 24.57
C THR A 6 -18.53 19.13 24.11
N GLY A 7 -18.88 18.56 22.95
CA GLY A 7 -20.25 18.57 22.44
C GLY A 7 -20.37 17.73 21.18
N GLN A 8 -20.92 16.54 21.34
CA GLN A 8 -21.21 15.53 20.32
C GLN A 8 -22.12 16.06 19.19
N ALA A 9 -21.84 15.64 17.96
CA ALA A 9 -22.86 15.39 16.94
C ALA A 9 -22.30 14.32 15.97
N VAL A 10 -22.68 13.07 16.24
CA VAL A 10 -22.63 11.97 15.28
C VAL A 10 -23.88 12.12 14.43
N ASP A 11 -23.74 12.52 13.16
CA ASP A 11 -24.82 12.43 12.19
C ASP A 11 -24.26 12.09 10.79
N GLY A 12 -25.06 11.34 10.05
CA GLY A 12 -24.65 10.41 9.00
C GLY A 12 -23.90 11.01 7.81
N ARG A 13 -22.80 10.34 7.44
CA ARG A 13 -22.36 10.25 6.05
C ARG A 13 -22.10 8.79 5.68
N GLY A 14 -23.19 8.03 5.69
CA GLY A 14 -23.32 6.78 4.94
C GLY A 14 -24.29 7.00 3.79
N GLN A 15 -23.99 7.90 2.84
CA GLN A 15 -24.82 8.07 1.63
C GLN A 15 -24.19 8.94 0.51
N GLU A 16 -22.91 8.77 0.17
CA GLU A 16 -22.35 9.37 -1.06
C GLU A 16 -21.39 8.42 -1.82
N SER A 17 -21.77 7.15 -1.91
CA SER A 17 -21.04 6.15 -2.70
C SER A 17 -21.96 5.28 -3.56
N LEU A 18 -23.02 5.87 -4.16
CA LEU A 18 -23.94 5.15 -5.04
C LEU A 18 -24.66 6.07 -6.04
N GLN A 19 -23.94 6.90 -6.79
CA GLN A 19 -24.54 7.64 -7.92
C GLN A 19 -23.59 8.00 -9.08
N ALA A 20 -22.67 7.11 -9.41
CA ALA A 20 -21.87 7.21 -10.65
C ALA A 20 -21.62 5.85 -11.33
N GLY A 21 -22.64 4.98 -11.33
CA GLY A 21 -22.51 3.61 -11.85
C GLY A 21 -23.81 3.03 -12.38
N ARG A 22 -24.62 3.82 -13.10
CA ARG A 22 -25.90 3.36 -13.66
C ARG A 22 -26.22 4.02 -15.00
N LEU A 23 -25.39 3.72 -15.99
CA LEU A 23 -25.70 3.90 -17.41
C LEU A 23 -24.93 2.82 -18.15
N LEU A 24 -25.44 1.59 -18.12
CA LEU A 24 -25.13 0.47 -19.02
C LEU A 24 -25.73 -0.81 -18.41
N LEU A 25 -27.02 -1.05 -18.65
CA LEU A 25 -27.61 -2.36 -18.95
C LEU A 25 -29.14 -2.22 -18.89
N GLY A 26 -29.79 -2.28 -20.05
CA GLY A 26 -31.24 -2.29 -20.12
C GLY A 26 -31.80 -2.07 -21.52
N GLN A 27 -31.54 -2.99 -22.44
CA GLN A 27 -32.56 -3.58 -23.31
C GLN A 27 -31.91 -4.42 -24.41
N ARG A 28 -31.94 -5.74 -24.18
CA ARG A 28 -31.86 -6.77 -25.21
C ARG A 28 -33.27 -7.34 -25.37
N LEU A 29 -33.66 -7.54 -26.63
CA LEU A 29 -34.58 -8.57 -27.17
C LEU A 29 -36.01 -8.15 -27.56
N CYS A 30 -36.43 -8.78 -28.68
CA CYS A 30 -37.66 -8.69 -29.48
C CYS A 30 -37.66 -7.55 -30.51
N ASN A 31 -37.86 -7.74 -31.82
CA ASN A 31 -38.24 -8.88 -32.65
C ASN A 31 -37.88 -8.45 -34.11
N GLY A 32 -37.16 -9.23 -34.92
CA GLY A 32 -37.78 -10.14 -35.91
C GLY A 32 -37.94 -9.48 -37.30
N GLY A 33 -37.23 -9.98 -38.32
CA GLY A 33 -37.70 -9.86 -39.71
C GLY A 33 -36.69 -9.49 -40.80
N VAL A 34 -36.35 -10.50 -41.61
CA VAL A 34 -36.11 -10.46 -43.06
C VAL A 34 -34.69 -10.14 -43.57
N ARG A 35 -34.10 -11.21 -44.15
CA ARG A 35 -32.89 -11.25 -44.98
C ARG A 35 -32.99 -10.30 -46.19
N LYS A 36 -31.91 -9.58 -46.48
CA LYS A 36 -31.39 -9.33 -47.84
C LYS A 36 -29.95 -8.80 -47.77
N ARG A 37 -28.98 -9.60 -48.23
CA ARG A 37 -27.66 -9.09 -48.65
C ARG A 37 -27.85 -8.33 -49.96
N PRO A 38 -27.10 -7.25 -50.17
CA PRO A 38 -26.21 -7.25 -51.33
C PRO A 38 -24.82 -6.66 -51.05
N ASP A 39 -23.82 -7.40 -51.53
CA ASP A 39 -22.78 -6.90 -52.43
C ASP A 39 -21.89 -5.73 -51.97
N ARG A 40 -20.76 -6.04 -51.32
CA ARG A 40 -19.59 -5.13 -51.26
C ARG A 40 -18.66 -5.47 -52.41
N ARG A 41 -18.82 -4.71 -53.50
CA ARG A 41 -17.90 -4.70 -54.64
C ARG A 41 -16.51 -4.28 -54.20
N VAL A 42 -15.53 -5.12 -54.53
CA VAL A 42 -14.11 -4.79 -54.59
C VAL A 42 -13.93 -3.61 -55.55
N ARG A 43 -13.34 -2.52 -55.05
CA ARG A 43 -13.04 -1.32 -55.85
C ARG A 43 -11.83 -1.66 -56.73
N VAL A 44 -12.09 -2.10 -57.95
CA VAL A 44 -11.09 -2.14 -59.02
C VAL A 44 -10.83 -0.68 -59.40
N GLY A 45 -9.61 -0.20 -59.16
CA GLY A 45 -9.17 1.12 -59.62
C GLY A 45 -9.22 1.17 -61.13
N ALA A 46 -10.18 1.92 -61.67
CA ALA A 46 -10.23 2.25 -63.07
C ALA A 46 -9.07 3.21 -63.38
N LEU A 47 -8.20 2.80 -64.31
CA LEU A 47 -7.31 3.69 -65.03
C LEU A 47 -8.19 4.70 -65.78
N ALA A 48 -8.37 5.89 -65.22
CA ALA A 48 -8.88 7.04 -65.94
C ALA A 48 -7.68 7.72 -66.62
N ALA A 49 -7.60 7.61 -67.94
CA ALA A 49 -6.73 8.45 -68.74
C ALA A 49 -7.24 9.90 -68.66
N ASP A 50 -6.41 10.78 -68.12
CA ASP A 50 -6.60 12.23 -68.16
C ASP A 50 -5.89 12.79 -69.41
N PRO A 51 -6.61 13.34 -70.41
CA PRO A 51 -5.98 13.90 -71.60
C PRO A 51 -5.85 15.40 -71.39
N ARG A 52 -4.77 15.86 -70.74
CA ARG A 52 -4.14 17.21 -70.92
C ARG A 52 -3.04 17.46 -69.87
N SER A 53 -1.81 17.12 -70.22
CA SER A 53 -0.63 17.89 -69.80
C SER A 53 0.49 17.65 -70.81
N GLY A 54 0.73 18.65 -71.66
CA GLY A 54 1.71 18.58 -72.72
C GLY A 54 3.12 18.87 -72.19
N THR A 55 3.94 17.84 -72.04
CA THR A 55 5.41 17.94 -71.96
C THR A 55 6.05 16.57 -72.27
N ALA A 56 5.74 15.97 -73.42
CA ALA A 56 6.46 14.78 -73.90
C ALA A 56 6.52 14.76 -75.45
N CYS A 57 6.93 15.87 -76.07
CA CYS A 57 7.04 15.99 -77.53
C CYS A 57 8.51 16.07 -78.00
N ARG A 58 9.45 15.39 -77.33
CA ARG A 58 10.87 15.46 -77.74
C ARG A 58 11.71 14.19 -77.69
N SER A 59 11.22 13.07 -77.13
CA SER A 59 11.98 11.80 -77.08
C SER A 59 11.51 10.72 -78.07
N THR A 60 10.33 10.85 -78.67
CA THR A 60 9.76 9.86 -79.60
C THR A 60 10.36 9.89 -81.01
N LEU A 61 11.00 11.00 -81.42
CA LEU A 61 11.59 11.10 -82.76
C LEU A 61 12.94 10.39 -82.90
N CYS A 62 13.71 10.20 -81.83
CA CYS A 62 14.98 9.46 -81.90
C CYS A 62 14.80 7.94 -81.81
N ALA A 63 13.78 7.43 -81.10
CA ALA A 63 13.56 5.99 -80.97
C ALA A 63 13.06 5.34 -82.27
N VAL A 64 12.27 6.08 -83.09
CA VAL A 64 11.75 5.58 -84.38
C VAL A 64 12.86 5.46 -85.44
N ALA A 65 13.91 6.27 -85.36
CA ALA A 65 15.01 6.23 -86.34
C ALA A 65 15.92 4.99 -86.19
N VAL A 66 16.04 4.43 -84.98
CA VAL A 66 16.87 3.23 -84.72
C VAL A 66 16.09 1.93 -84.94
N SER A 67 14.77 1.92 -84.75
CA SER A 67 13.94 0.73 -85.00
C SER A 67 13.61 0.52 -86.49
N ALA A 68 13.48 1.58 -87.28
CA ALA A 68 13.19 1.47 -88.71
C ALA A 68 14.36 0.88 -89.52
N SER A 69 15.60 1.23 -89.17
CA SER A 69 16.79 0.67 -89.85
C SER A 69 17.10 -0.77 -89.40
N SER A 70 16.83 -1.12 -88.15
CA SER A 70 17.04 -2.49 -87.63
C SER A 70 15.95 -3.46 -88.10
N SER A 71 14.70 -3.01 -88.25
CA SER A 71 13.60 -3.81 -88.82
C SER A 71 13.85 -4.19 -90.28
N ALA A 72 14.25 -3.22 -91.11
CA ALA A 72 14.59 -3.48 -92.51
C ALA A 72 15.81 -4.41 -92.63
N ALA A 73 16.86 -4.19 -91.83
CA ALA A 73 18.04 -5.06 -91.78
C ALA A 73 17.70 -6.46 -91.26
N TYR A 74 16.83 -6.59 -90.26
CA TYR A 74 16.38 -7.87 -89.71
C TYR A 74 15.55 -8.65 -90.73
N HIS A 75 14.62 -8.00 -91.43
CA HIS A 75 13.88 -8.63 -92.52
C HIS A 75 14.79 -9.05 -93.67
N LEU A 76 15.81 -8.26 -94.01
CA LEU A 76 16.80 -8.58 -95.03
C LEU A 76 17.69 -9.77 -94.62
N ILE A 77 18.19 -9.80 -93.38
CA ILE A 77 19.01 -10.90 -92.83
C ILE A 77 18.18 -12.19 -92.69
N ARG A 78 16.92 -12.08 -92.26
CA ARG A 78 15.98 -13.21 -92.18
C ARG A 78 15.68 -13.82 -93.54
N GLN A 79 15.64 -13.00 -94.59
CA GLN A 79 15.42 -13.46 -95.96
C GLN A 79 16.73 -13.82 -96.69
N LEU A 80 17.90 -13.51 -96.14
CA LEU A 80 19.21 -13.78 -96.74
C LEU A 80 19.43 -15.26 -97.12
N PRO A 81 19.07 -16.28 -96.30
CA PRO A 81 19.17 -17.68 -96.73
C PRO A 81 18.21 -18.01 -97.88
N MET A 82 17.03 -17.38 -97.93
CA MET A 82 16.09 -17.52 -99.05
C MET A 82 16.64 -16.86 -100.32
N ILE A 83 17.25 -15.69 -100.19
CA ILE A 83 17.87 -14.95 -101.30
C ILE A 83 19.10 -15.71 -101.83
N LEU A 84 19.96 -16.24 -100.95
CA LEU A 84 21.10 -17.09 -101.33
C LEU A 84 20.65 -18.40 -101.99
N CYS A 85 19.59 -19.04 -101.47
CA CYS A 85 19.06 -20.26 -102.05
C CYS A 85 18.41 -19.98 -103.42
N ALA A 86 17.72 -18.85 -103.57
CA ALA A 86 17.19 -18.39 -104.86
C ALA A 86 18.30 -18.11 -105.88
N LEU A 87 19.39 -17.48 -105.45
CA LEU A 87 20.54 -17.18 -106.31
C LEU A 87 21.28 -18.45 -106.73
N ALA A 88 21.51 -19.39 -105.81
CA ALA A 88 22.11 -20.69 -106.10
C ALA A 88 21.25 -21.53 -107.06
N LEU A 89 19.93 -21.51 -106.89
CA LEU A 89 18.99 -22.20 -107.78
C LEU A 89 18.88 -21.52 -109.15
N ALA A 90 18.92 -20.18 -109.22
CA ALA A 90 18.92 -19.43 -110.47
C ALA A 90 20.19 -19.69 -111.30
N VAL A 91 21.36 -19.76 -110.65
CA VAL A 91 22.63 -20.17 -111.29
C VAL A 91 22.53 -21.62 -111.77
N GLY A 92 21.90 -22.52 -111.00
CA GLY A 92 21.67 -23.90 -111.41
C GLY A 92 20.80 -24.04 -112.68
N VAL A 93 19.77 -23.22 -112.84
CA VAL A 93 18.90 -23.23 -114.04
C VAL A 93 19.61 -22.69 -115.28
N TYR A 94 20.46 -21.66 -115.12
CA TYR A 94 21.26 -21.14 -116.22
C TYR A 94 22.24 -22.18 -116.80
N LEU A 95 22.65 -23.17 -116.00
CA LEU A 95 23.62 -24.20 -116.40
C LEU A 95 22.99 -25.48 -116.99
N LEU A 96 21.71 -25.77 -116.71
CA LEU A 96 21.11 -27.10 -116.98
C LEU A 96 20.01 -27.13 -118.07
N ASP A 97 19.56 -25.97 -118.59
CA ASP A 97 18.68 -25.80 -119.78
C ASP A 97 17.48 -26.77 -119.90
N ASP A 98 16.86 -27.10 -118.76
CA ASP A 98 15.75 -28.06 -118.67
C ASP A 98 14.45 -27.37 -118.20
N LEU A 99 13.39 -27.43 -119.01
CA LEU A 99 12.09 -26.75 -118.79
C LEU A 99 11.39 -27.04 -117.43
N PRO A 100 11.50 -28.22 -116.79
CA PRO A 100 10.85 -28.46 -115.50
C PRO A 100 11.51 -27.74 -114.31
N SER A 101 12.73 -27.23 -114.46
CA SER A 101 13.48 -26.59 -113.37
C SER A 101 12.91 -25.21 -112.95
N ILE A 102 12.27 -24.48 -113.89
CA ILE A 102 11.71 -23.14 -113.66
C ILE A 102 10.52 -23.17 -112.68
N ILE A 103 9.74 -24.25 -112.65
CA ILE A 103 8.57 -24.39 -111.75
C ILE A 103 8.98 -24.90 -110.37
N MET A 104 10.05 -25.68 -110.26
CA MET A 104 10.50 -26.25 -108.99
C MET A 104 11.13 -25.22 -108.05
N ILE A 105 11.75 -24.15 -108.56
CA ILE A 105 12.36 -23.09 -107.73
C ILE A 105 11.34 -22.35 -106.84
N PRO A 106 10.24 -21.78 -107.36
CA PRO A 106 9.28 -21.09 -106.51
C PRO A 106 8.63 -22.05 -105.51
N ILE A 107 8.45 -23.33 -105.87
CA ILE A 107 7.95 -24.36 -104.95
C ILE A 107 8.94 -24.60 -103.81
N VAL A 108 10.24 -24.83 -104.11
CA VAL A 108 11.27 -25.04 -103.09
C VAL A 108 11.44 -23.80 -102.21
N MET A 109 11.35 -22.59 -102.77
CA MET A 109 11.39 -21.34 -102.01
C MET A 109 10.18 -21.21 -101.07
N VAL A 110 8.97 -21.48 -101.54
CA VAL A 110 7.77 -21.45 -100.68
C VAL A 110 7.87 -22.51 -99.58
N VAL A 111 8.31 -23.74 -99.91
CA VAL A 111 8.48 -24.82 -98.94
C VAL A 111 9.54 -24.48 -97.89
N LEU A 112 10.69 -23.92 -98.30
CA LEU A 112 11.75 -23.52 -97.38
C LEU A 112 11.33 -22.33 -96.50
N GLY A 113 10.61 -21.36 -97.07
CA GLY A 113 10.06 -20.23 -96.33
C GLY A 113 9.04 -20.68 -95.27
N VAL A 114 8.11 -21.57 -95.65
CA VAL A 114 7.15 -22.17 -94.73
C VAL A 114 7.86 -23.02 -93.66
N PHE A 115 8.88 -23.80 -94.04
CA PHE A 115 9.65 -24.62 -93.10
C PHE A 115 10.38 -23.78 -92.04
N LEU A 116 11.05 -22.70 -92.46
CA LEU A 116 11.74 -21.78 -91.54
C LEU A 116 10.74 -21.06 -90.63
N GLU A 117 9.58 -20.65 -91.15
CA GLU A 117 8.53 -20.01 -90.35
C GLU A 117 7.89 -20.98 -89.35
N VAL A 118 7.62 -22.22 -89.74
CA VAL A 118 7.11 -23.28 -88.85
C VAL A 118 8.15 -23.61 -87.77
N ARG A 119 9.43 -23.71 -88.13
CA ARG A 119 10.52 -23.97 -87.18
C ARG A 119 10.66 -22.85 -86.16
N GLN A 120 10.63 -21.59 -86.60
CA GLN A 120 10.69 -20.43 -85.71
C GLN A 120 9.47 -20.36 -84.78
N ARG A 121 8.26 -20.54 -85.33
CA ARG A 121 7.01 -20.59 -84.54
C ARG A 121 7.03 -21.74 -83.54
N SER A 122 7.52 -22.91 -83.93
CA SER A 122 7.67 -24.06 -83.02
C SER A 122 8.69 -23.79 -81.91
N SER A 123 9.80 -23.11 -82.21
CA SER A 123 10.81 -22.75 -81.21
C SER A 123 10.23 -21.78 -80.17
N ILE A 124 9.56 -20.72 -80.62
CA ILE A 124 8.93 -19.74 -79.72
C ILE A 124 7.84 -20.41 -78.87
N ARG A 125 7.03 -21.28 -79.47
CA ARG A 125 5.99 -22.02 -78.76
C ARG A 125 6.57 -22.95 -77.69
N LYS A 126 7.69 -23.63 -77.97
CA LYS A 126 8.39 -24.45 -76.96
C LYS A 126 8.89 -23.60 -75.79
N THR A 127 9.52 -22.46 -76.05
CA THR A 127 9.97 -21.54 -74.98
C THR A 127 8.80 -21.00 -74.16
N LEU A 128 7.66 -20.71 -74.78
CA LEU A 128 6.44 -20.31 -74.07
C LEU A 128 5.85 -21.45 -73.22
N GLU A 129 5.91 -22.70 -73.70
CA GLU A 129 5.46 -23.89 -72.97
C GLU A 129 6.36 -24.21 -71.76
N GLU A 130 7.66 -23.89 -71.83
CA GLU A 130 8.61 -24.02 -70.71
C GLU A 130 8.37 -22.96 -69.60
N HIS A 131 7.66 -21.88 -69.88
CA HIS A 131 7.31 -20.82 -68.93
C HIS A 131 5.79 -20.68 -68.73
N PRO A 132 5.09 -21.70 -68.16
CA PRO A 132 3.62 -21.74 -68.09
C PRO A 132 2.99 -20.68 -67.18
N LYS A 133 3.80 -19.94 -66.41
CA LYS A 133 3.34 -18.84 -65.54
C LYS A 133 3.34 -17.48 -66.25
N ALA A 134 3.92 -17.38 -67.45
CA ALA A 134 3.91 -16.16 -68.23
C ALA A 134 2.51 -15.92 -68.82
N PHE A 135 2.09 -14.65 -68.89
CA PHE A 135 0.78 -14.31 -69.42
C PHE A 135 0.82 -14.27 -70.95
N THR A 136 0.24 -15.27 -71.61
CA THR A 136 0.45 -15.54 -73.05
C THR A 136 -0.84 -15.52 -73.87
N SER A 137 -1.86 -14.77 -73.43
CA SER A 137 -3.14 -14.70 -74.13
C SER A 137 -2.98 -14.18 -75.56
N ALA A 138 -3.35 -15.02 -76.55
CA ALA A 138 -3.21 -14.72 -77.96
C ALA A 138 -3.99 -13.47 -78.42
N LEU A 139 -5.12 -13.17 -77.77
CA LEU A 139 -5.96 -12.02 -78.13
C LEU A 139 -5.41 -10.71 -77.55
N ILE A 140 -4.86 -10.76 -76.33
CA ILE A 140 -4.30 -9.59 -75.64
C ILE A 140 -2.91 -9.26 -76.20
N ALA A 141 -2.19 -10.26 -76.71
CA ALA A 141 -0.89 -10.04 -77.36
C ALA A 141 -0.97 -9.04 -78.53
N LEU A 142 -2.11 -8.99 -79.23
CA LEU A 142 -2.35 -8.10 -80.37
C LEU A 142 -2.54 -6.62 -79.97
N THR A 143 -2.80 -6.33 -78.69
CA THR A 143 -2.90 -4.93 -78.22
C THR A 143 -1.58 -4.36 -77.72
N TYR A 144 -0.58 -5.22 -77.47
CA TYR A 144 0.71 -4.84 -76.86
C TYR A 144 1.92 -5.09 -77.76
N SER A 145 1.74 -5.73 -78.93
CA SER A 145 2.80 -5.95 -79.91
C SER A 145 2.28 -5.74 -81.33
N ASP A 146 3.10 -5.13 -82.18
CA ASP A 146 2.86 -5.00 -83.63
C ASP A 146 3.09 -6.33 -84.37
N SER A 147 3.68 -7.33 -83.70
CA SER A 147 3.91 -8.67 -84.23
C SER A 147 2.62 -9.51 -84.25
N ARG A 148 2.59 -10.57 -85.06
CA ARG A 148 1.46 -11.52 -85.12
C ARG A 148 1.89 -12.93 -84.72
N GLY A 149 0.95 -13.70 -84.17
CA GLY A 149 1.16 -15.11 -83.84
C GLY A 149 2.03 -15.32 -82.59
N PRO A 150 2.83 -16.40 -82.52
CA PRO A 150 3.62 -16.75 -81.33
C PRO A 150 4.60 -15.65 -80.86
N GLN A 151 5.09 -14.82 -81.78
CA GLN A 151 5.98 -13.70 -81.43
C GLN A 151 5.29 -12.66 -80.54
N ALA A 152 4.03 -12.32 -80.83
CA ALA A 152 3.26 -11.37 -80.03
C ALA A 152 3.01 -11.92 -78.60
N GLN A 153 2.83 -13.24 -78.46
CA GLN A 153 2.67 -13.88 -77.15
C GLN A 153 3.97 -13.87 -76.35
N LEU A 154 5.13 -13.98 -77.00
CA LEU A 154 6.43 -13.84 -76.37
C LEU A 154 6.69 -12.39 -75.91
N ASP A 155 6.37 -11.41 -76.76
CA ASP A 155 6.49 -9.99 -76.40
C ASP A 155 5.58 -9.66 -75.18
N LEU A 156 4.34 -10.15 -75.19
CA LEU A 156 3.42 -10.02 -74.05
C LEU A 156 3.95 -10.71 -72.80
N ALA A 157 4.51 -11.93 -72.93
CA ALA A 157 5.10 -12.66 -71.83
C ALA A 157 6.25 -11.85 -71.19
N MET A 158 7.18 -11.32 -72.00
CA MET A 158 8.29 -10.50 -71.52
C MET A 158 7.82 -9.23 -70.82
N LEU A 159 6.88 -8.49 -71.42
CA LEU A 159 6.29 -7.29 -70.81
C LEU A 159 5.57 -7.60 -69.49
N SER A 160 4.84 -8.73 -69.42
CA SER A 160 4.14 -9.14 -68.20
C SER A 160 5.09 -9.58 -67.09
N GLU A 161 6.21 -10.22 -67.44
CA GLU A 161 7.26 -10.63 -66.50
C GLU A 161 8.03 -9.41 -65.97
N GLU A 162 8.36 -8.46 -66.84
CA GLU A 162 8.96 -7.17 -66.45
C GLU A 162 8.05 -6.42 -65.47
N ALA A 163 6.75 -6.29 -65.80
CA ALA A 163 5.77 -5.67 -64.91
C ALA A 163 5.63 -6.42 -63.57
N ARG A 164 5.72 -7.75 -63.58
CA ARG A 164 5.66 -8.57 -62.36
C ARG A 164 6.91 -8.39 -61.50
N LEU A 165 8.09 -8.33 -62.10
CA LEU A 165 9.35 -8.06 -61.40
C LEU A 165 9.35 -6.65 -60.81
N GLN A 166 8.97 -5.63 -61.58
CA GLN A 166 8.82 -4.27 -61.08
C GLN A 166 7.84 -4.21 -59.90
N THR A 167 6.67 -4.84 -60.02
CA THR A 167 5.69 -4.89 -58.92
C THR A 167 6.25 -5.59 -57.67
N ALA A 168 7.00 -6.69 -57.83
CA ALA A 168 7.62 -7.41 -56.72
C ALA A 168 8.71 -6.56 -56.04
N LEU A 169 9.55 -5.88 -56.83
CA LEU A 169 10.60 -4.98 -56.33
C LEU A 169 10.00 -3.77 -55.60
N THR A 170 8.96 -3.14 -56.14
CA THR A 170 8.24 -2.05 -55.45
C THR A 170 7.66 -2.53 -54.13
N ARG A 171 7.01 -3.71 -54.09
CA ARG A 171 6.50 -4.28 -52.83
C ARG A 171 7.60 -4.60 -51.81
N LEU A 172 8.76 -5.06 -52.25
CA LEU A 172 9.92 -5.29 -51.38
C LEU A 172 10.46 -3.98 -50.82
N ALA A 173 10.55 -2.93 -51.64
CA ALA A 173 10.97 -1.60 -51.20
C ALA A 173 9.99 -1.00 -50.18
N ASP A 174 8.68 -1.12 -50.43
CA ASP A 174 7.61 -0.67 -49.52
C ASP A 174 7.64 -1.44 -48.19
N THR A 175 7.83 -2.76 -48.25
CA THR A 175 7.91 -3.61 -47.05
C THR A 175 9.18 -3.30 -46.26
N GLY A 176 10.32 -3.10 -46.94
CA GLY A 176 11.56 -2.67 -46.32
C GLY A 176 11.39 -1.35 -45.57
N GLU A 177 10.77 -0.35 -46.21
CA GLU A 177 10.50 0.93 -45.56
C GLU A 177 9.58 0.79 -44.34
N SER A 178 8.55 -0.06 -44.42
CA SER A 178 7.68 -0.36 -43.26
C SER A 178 8.44 -1.02 -42.11
N VAL A 179 9.31 -2.00 -42.40
CA VAL A 179 10.16 -2.65 -41.38
C VAL A 179 11.10 -1.63 -40.75
N ARG A 180 11.73 -0.76 -41.56
CA ARG A 180 12.61 0.32 -41.08
C ARG A 180 11.88 1.24 -40.10
N GLN A 181 10.67 1.68 -40.45
CA GLN A 181 9.85 2.53 -39.58
C GLN A 181 9.46 1.84 -38.27
N HIS A 182 9.06 0.56 -38.33
CA HIS A 182 8.70 -0.21 -37.14
C HIS A 182 9.91 -0.48 -36.23
N ALA A 183 11.06 -0.78 -36.83
CA ALA A 183 12.34 -0.96 -36.14
C ALA A 183 12.75 0.32 -35.42
N GLY A 184 12.77 1.48 -36.09
CA GLY A 184 13.10 2.76 -35.45
C GLY A 184 12.14 3.11 -34.30
N ARG A 185 10.84 2.84 -34.45
CA ARG A 185 9.86 3.03 -33.36
C ARG A 185 10.09 2.08 -32.18
N SER A 186 10.45 0.83 -32.46
CA SER A 186 10.79 -0.18 -31.44
C SER A 186 12.06 0.21 -30.67
N ALA A 187 13.09 0.72 -31.36
CA ALA A 187 14.31 1.23 -30.74
C ALA A 187 14.00 2.40 -29.79
N GLN A 188 13.17 3.35 -30.23
CA GLN A 188 12.76 4.49 -29.40
C GLN A 188 11.96 4.06 -28.17
N LEU A 189 11.04 3.10 -28.31
CA LEU A 189 10.29 2.56 -27.17
C LEU A 189 11.20 1.87 -26.17
N SER A 190 12.17 1.10 -26.67
CA SER A 190 13.16 0.41 -25.83
C SER A 190 14.02 1.39 -25.03
N LEU A 191 14.46 2.49 -25.65
CA LEU A 191 15.21 3.54 -24.94
C LEU A 191 14.38 4.21 -23.85
N ARG A 192 13.12 4.56 -24.14
CA ARG A 192 12.21 5.14 -23.12
C ARG A 192 11.91 4.18 -21.98
N GLN A 193 11.79 2.88 -22.29
CA GLN A 193 11.61 1.85 -21.27
C GLN A 193 12.83 1.77 -20.36
N ALA A 194 14.06 1.81 -20.90
CA ALA A 194 15.28 1.83 -20.10
C ALA A 194 15.33 3.04 -19.15
N GLU A 195 14.95 4.23 -19.62
CA GLU A 195 14.86 5.44 -18.78
C GLU A 195 13.81 5.30 -17.66
N SER A 196 12.65 4.72 -17.96
CA SER A 196 11.61 4.49 -16.94
C SER A 196 12.04 3.47 -15.89
N LEU A 197 12.82 2.46 -16.29
CA LEU A 197 13.36 1.45 -15.38
C LEU A 197 14.43 2.01 -14.45
N ASP A 198 15.24 2.97 -14.92
CA ASP A 198 16.19 3.70 -14.08
C ASP A 198 15.48 4.53 -12.99
N GLN A 199 14.37 5.19 -13.35
CA GLN A 199 13.52 5.89 -12.38
C GLN A 199 12.94 4.92 -11.35
N GLN A 200 12.40 3.78 -11.79
CA GLN A 200 11.84 2.76 -10.91
C GLN A 200 12.90 2.13 -9.98
N ARG A 201 14.15 1.99 -10.46
CA ARG A 201 15.30 1.56 -9.65
C ARG A 201 15.59 2.55 -8.52
N SER A 202 15.56 3.85 -8.83
CA SER A 202 15.73 4.93 -7.84
C SER A 202 14.61 4.94 -6.80
N GLU A 203 13.35 4.75 -7.21
CA GLU A 203 12.21 4.61 -6.29
C GLU A 203 12.34 3.38 -5.38
N ALA A 204 12.88 2.27 -5.90
CA ALA A 204 13.17 1.08 -5.11
C ALA A 204 14.25 1.36 -4.05
N ASP A 205 15.33 2.07 -4.38
CA ASP A 205 16.38 2.43 -3.43
C ASP A 205 15.88 3.39 -2.33
N GLN A 206 15.00 4.34 -2.68
CA GLN A 206 14.33 5.19 -1.70
C GLN A 206 13.42 4.39 -0.77
N SER A 207 12.67 3.44 -1.32
CA SER A 207 11.82 2.54 -0.55
C SER A 207 12.64 1.66 0.40
N ALA A 208 13.80 1.16 -0.04
CA ALA A 208 14.73 0.40 0.79
C ALA A 208 15.23 1.23 1.98
N THR A 209 15.55 2.50 1.74
CA THR A 209 15.95 3.46 2.78
C THR A 209 14.83 3.67 3.80
N ALA A 210 13.59 3.85 3.34
CA ALA A 210 12.43 4.00 4.22
C ALA A 210 12.17 2.74 5.06
N ILE A 211 12.37 1.55 4.49
CA ILE A 211 12.24 0.28 5.24
C ILE A 211 13.35 0.11 6.27
N ASN A 212 14.59 0.53 5.98
CA ASN A 212 15.66 0.54 6.98
C ASN A 212 15.34 1.48 8.14
N GLN A 213 14.77 2.67 7.86
CA GLN A 213 14.29 3.57 8.91
C GLN A 213 13.13 2.96 9.70
N MET A 214 12.21 2.27 9.04
CA MET A 214 11.11 1.55 9.69
C MET A 214 11.63 0.43 10.61
N ALA A 215 12.65 -0.32 10.19
CA ALA A 215 13.27 -1.34 11.02
C ALA A 215 13.89 -0.72 12.29
N ALA A 216 14.57 0.43 12.16
CA ALA A 216 15.13 1.15 13.31
C ALA A 216 14.04 1.63 14.28
N THR A 217 12.92 2.16 13.77
CA THR A 217 11.81 2.62 14.64
C THR A 217 11.09 1.45 15.31
N ILE A 218 10.96 0.29 14.66
CA ILE A 218 10.41 -0.92 15.29
C ILE A 218 11.28 -1.38 16.46
N GLN A 219 12.61 -1.32 16.32
CA GLN A 219 13.53 -1.64 17.42
C GLN A 219 13.39 -0.65 18.59
N GLU A 220 13.27 0.65 18.30
CA GLU A 220 13.04 1.67 19.32
C GLU A 220 11.71 1.48 20.05
N VAL A 221 10.63 1.17 19.31
CA VAL A 221 9.32 0.84 19.89
C VAL A 221 9.42 -0.38 20.79
N THR A 222 10.11 -1.44 20.35
CA THR A 222 10.31 -2.66 21.14
C THR A 222 11.03 -2.36 22.46
N HIS A 223 12.09 -1.56 22.41
CA HIS A 223 12.82 -1.12 23.60
C HIS A 223 11.91 -0.30 24.55
N ASN A 224 11.11 0.61 24.02
CA ASN A 224 10.18 1.41 24.81
C ASN A 224 9.07 0.56 25.47
N VAL A 225 8.58 -0.47 24.77
CA VAL A 225 7.62 -1.44 25.32
C VAL A 225 8.24 -2.21 26.48
N GLN A 226 9.49 -2.68 26.34
CA GLN A 226 10.21 -3.37 27.41
C GLN A 226 10.41 -2.47 28.64
N ASN A 227 10.82 -1.23 28.43
CA ASN A 227 10.97 -0.26 29.53
C ASN A 227 9.64 0.03 30.22
N THR A 228 8.54 0.12 29.46
CA THR A 228 7.20 0.33 30.00
C THR A 228 6.74 -0.87 30.84
N ALA A 229 7.00 -2.09 30.37
CA ALA A 229 6.72 -3.31 31.14
C ALA A 229 7.52 -3.35 32.44
N HIS A 230 8.81 -2.99 32.39
CA HIS A 230 9.65 -2.95 33.59
C HIS A 230 9.18 -1.90 34.60
N ALA A 231 8.88 -0.68 34.14
CA ALA A 231 8.32 0.37 35.00
C ALA A 231 6.97 -0.02 35.60
N ALA A 232 6.14 -0.76 34.87
CA ALA A 232 4.90 -1.32 35.37
C ALA A 232 5.17 -2.35 36.49
N GLU A 233 6.10 -3.28 36.29
CA GLU A 233 6.50 -4.25 37.34
C GLU A 233 7.02 -3.56 38.61
N GLU A 234 7.85 -2.53 38.48
CA GLU A 234 8.31 -1.73 39.62
C GLU A 234 7.14 -1.04 40.35
N ALA A 235 6.20 -0.48 39.60
CA ALA A 235 5.01 0.15 40.17
C ALA A 235 4.12 -0.86 40.91
N ASP A 236 3.95 -2.09 40.40
CA ASP A 236 3.21 -3.14 41.10
C ASP A 236 3.90 -3.51 42.42
N LYS A 237 5.23 -3.66 42.40
CA LYS A 237 6.00 -3.96 43.61
C LYS A 237 5.86 -2.85 44.66
N LEU A 238 5.90 -1.58 44.26
CA LEU A 238 5.67 -0.45 45.16
C LEU A 238 4.24 -0.43 45.70
N ALA A 239 3.23 -0.76 44.90
CA ALA A 239 1.84 -0.87 45.35
C ALA A 239 1.66 -2.02 46.36
N GLN A 240 2.29 -3.17 46.12
CA GLN A 240 2.30 -4.31 47.06
C GLN A 240 2.99 -3.95 48.39
N GLN A 241 4.13 -3.26 48.33
CA GLN A 241 4.81 -2.76 49.54
C GLN A 241 3.94 -1.75 50.30
N GLY A 242 3.32 -0.81 49.59
CA GLY A 242 2.38 0.15 50.18
C GLY A 242 1.19 -0.53 50.85
N ARG A 243 0.69 -1.63 50.28
CA ARG A 243 -0.39 -2.43 50.87
C ARG A 243 0.05 -3.06 52.19
N GLY A 244 1.26 -3.63 52.24
CA GLY A 244 1.82 -4.19 53.47
C GLY A 244 1.95 -3.14 54.59
N LEU A 245 2.41 -1.92 54.25
CA LEU A 245 2.48 -0.81 55.22
C LEU A 245 1.10 -0.35 55.69
N ALA A 246 0.09 -0.38 54.82
CA ALA A 246 -1.28 -0.07 55.19
C ALA A 246 -1.88 -1.14 56.13
N ASP A 247 -1.61 -2.43 55.89
CA ASP A 247 -1.99 -3.52 56.79
C ASP A 247 -1.36 -3.36 58.19
N GLU A 248 -0.06 -3.03 58.25
CA GLU A 248 0.64 -2.76 59.51
C GLU A 248 0.03 -1.55 60.25
N SER A 249 -0.27 -0.47 59.53
CA SER A 249 -0.92 0.72 60.08
C SER A 249 -2.32 0.41 60.61
N LEU A 250 -3.09 -0.43 59.92
CA LEU A 250 -4.42 -0.86 60.34
C LEU A 250 -4.35 -1.65 61.66
N LEU A 251 -3.38 -2.55 61.81
CA LEU A 251 -3.13 -3.29 63.04
C LEU A 251 -2.75 -2.34 64.19
N ALA A 252 -1.85 -1.39 63.94
CA ALA A 252 -1.43 -0.41 64.94
C ALA A 252 -2.59 0.47 65.42
N ILE A 253 -3.45 0.92 64.50
CA ILE A 253 -4.65 1.72 64.84
C ILE A 253 -5.65 0.90 65.64
N ARG A 254 -5.87 -0.39 65.30
CA ARG A 254 -6.74 -1.28 66.07
C ARG A 254 -6.23 -1.49 67.50
N HIS A 255 -4.92 -1.70 67.66
CA HIS A 255 -4.30 -1.78 68.98
C HIS A 255 -4.47 -0.48 69.77
N MET A 256 -4.26 0.68 69.12
CA MET A 256 -4.47 1.99 69.72
C MET A 256 -5.92 2.18 70.17
N ALA A 257 -6.90 1.78 69.35
CA ALA A 257 -8.31 1.84 69.72
C ALA A 257 -8.59 1.02 70.98
N THR A 258 -8.07 -0.22 71.07
CA THR A 258 -8.20 -1.05 72.27
C THR A 258 -7.57 -0.37 73.50
N SER A 259 -6.35 0.16 73.38
CA SER A 259 -5.69 0.85 74.50
C SER A 259 -6.44 2.10 74.96
N VAL A 260 -7.07 2.84 74.05
CA VAL A 260 -7.90 4.01 74.39
C VAL A 260 -9.17 3.57 75.14
N THR A 261 -9.80 2.48 74.72
CA THR A 261 -10.94 1.88 75.43
C THR A 261 -10.54 1.45 76.85
N ASP A 262 -9.39 0.79 77.01
CA ASP A 262 -8.89 0.36 78.32
C ASP A 262 -8.61 1.55 79.25
N ILE A 263 -8.03 2.64 78.73
CA ILE A 263 -7.84 3.89 79.47
C ILE A 263 -9.20 4.47 79.90
N GLY A 264 -10.18 4.50 78.99
CA GLY A 264 -11.53 4.96 79.29
C GLY A 264 -12.17 4.18 80.45
N ASN A 265 -12.04 2.85 80.44
CA ASN A 265 -12.54 1.98 81.50
C ASN A 265 -11.83 2.24 82.84
N ALA A 266 -10.50 2.29 82.87
CA ALA A 266 -9.72 2.51 84.09
C ALA A 266 -10.00 3.89 84.73
N VAL A 267 -10.20 4.92 83.90
CA VAL A 267 -10.59 6.26 84.38
C VAL A 267 -12.03 6.27 84.87
N GLY A 268 -12.93 5.51 84.24
CA GLY A 268 -14.30 5.29 84.72
C GLY A 268 -14.32 4.67 86.12
N GLU A 269 -13.54 3.60 86.34
CA GLU A 269 -13.37 2.98 87.66
C GLU A 269 -12.84 3.96 88.70
N LEU A 270 -11.87 4.83 88.32
CA LEU A 270 -11.35 5.88 89.20
C LEU A 270 -12.42 6.91 89.56
N ALA A 271 -13.30 7.28 88.62
CA ALA A 271 -14.40 8.21 88.87
C ALA A 271 -15.39 7.61 89.89
N ASP A 272 -15.73 6.34 89.75
CA ASP A 272 -16.63 5.62 90.66
C ASP A 272 -16.03 5.46 92.07
N ALA A 273 -14.73 5.15 92.15
CA ALA A 273 -14.00 5.09 93.42
C ALA A 273 -13.95 6.47 94.11
N THR A 274 -13.69 7.53 93.34
CA THR A 274 -13.67 8.91 93.85
C THR A 274 -15.04 9.33 94.36
N GLN A 275 -16.12 8.95 93.67
CA GLN A 275 -17.49 9.19 94.12
C GLN A 275 -17.81 8.48 95.45
N SER A 276 -17.34 7.24 95.59
CA SER A 276 -17.49 6.47 96.83
C SER A 276 -16.75 7.14 98.00
N ILE A 277 -15.52 7.62 97.79
CA ILE A 277 -14.78 8.36 98.81
C ILE A 277 -15.50 9.66 99.19
N GLY A 278 -16.04 10.40 98.22
CA GLY A 278 -16.84 11.60 98.47
C GLY A 278 -18.00 11.34 99.44
N SER A 279 -18.73 10.24 99.25
CA SER A 279 -19.84 9.87 100.16
C SER A 279 -19.37 9.59 101.60
N VAL A 280 -18.17 9.01 101.78
CA VAL A 280 -17.59 8.78 103.10
C VAL A 280 -17.16 10.10 103.74
N VAL A 281 -16.58 11.01 102.97
CA VAL A 281 -16.17 12.35 103.44
C VAL A 281 -17.38 13.18 103.88
N ASP A 282 -18.51 13.08 103.18
CA ASP A 282 -19.77 13.71 103.59
C ASP A 282 -20.24 13.21 104.96
N VAL A 283 -20.14 11.90 105.22
CA VAL A 283 -20.47 11.30 106.53
C VAL A 283 -19.51 11.79 107.61
N ILE A 284 -18.20 11.86 107.35
CA ILE A 284 -17.21 12.36 108.32
C ILE A 284 -17.48 13.84 108.64
N THR A 285 -17.82 14.64 107.63
CA THR A 285 -18.18 16.06 107.82
C THR A 285 -19.42 16.19 108.71
N SER A 286 -20.43 15.35 108.50
CA SER A 286 -21.62 15.29 109.36
C SER A 286 -21.28 14.92 110.81
N ILE A 287 -20.42 13.90 111.01
CA ILE A 287 -19.95 13.48 112.34
C ILE A 287 -19.16 14.62 113.02
N ALA A 288 -18.29 15.31 112.29
CA ALA A 288 -17.51 16.44 112.82
C ALA A 288 -18.43 17.59 113.26
N GLN A 289 -19.45 17.92 112.46
CA GLN A 289 -20.45 18.94 112.83
C GLN A 289 -21.27 18.53 114.06
N GLN A 290 -21.72 17.27 114.13
CA GLN A 290 -22.41 16.75 115.31
C GLN A 290 -21.52 16.78 116.56
N THR A 291 -20.25 16.39 116.41
CA THR A 291 -19.26 16.41 117.51
C THR A 291 -18.99 17.84 117.98
N ASN A 292 -18.90 18.80 117.07
CA ASN A 292 -18.75 20.22 117.39
C ASN A 292 -19.97 20.76 118.17
N LEU A 293 -21.19 20.37 117.78
CA LEU A 293 -22.42 20.70 118.51
C LEU A 293 -22.49 20.05 119.90
N LEU A 294 -22.10 18.77 120.01
CA LEU A 294 -22.02 18.06 121.29
C LEU A 294 -21.00 18.71 122.23
N ALA A 295 -19.83 19.08 121.71
CA ALA A 295 -18.78 19.76 122.45
C ALA A 295 -19.23 21.15 122.93
N LEU A 296 -19.95 21.89 122.08
CA LEU A 296 -20.56 23.17 122.46
C LEU A 296 -21.55 23.01 123.62
N ASN A 297 -22.43 22.02 123.55
CA ASN A 297 -23.38 21.73 124.63
C ASN A 297 -22.66 21.33 125.93
N ALA A 298 -21.58 20.55 125.84
CA ALA A 298 -20.76 20.18 126.98
C ALA A 298 -20.02 21.38 127.60
N ALA A 299 -19.50 22.29 126.78
CA ALA A 299 -18.85 23.52 127.24
C ALA A 299 -19.84 24.45 127.97
N ILE A 300 -21.08 24.56 127.46
CA ILE A 300 -22.16 25.31 128.10
C ILE A 300 -22.48 24.71 129.47
N GLU A 301 -22.63 23.39 129.58
CA GLU A 301 -22.98 22.73 130.85
C GLU A 301 -21.80 22.75 131.85
N ALA A 302 -20.56 22.67 131.35
CA ALA A 302 -19.36 22.84 132.18
C ALA A 302 -19.25 24.27 132.75
N ALA A 303 -19.57 25.30 131.96
CA ALA A 303 -19.67 26.68 132.44
C ALA A 303 -20.77 26.85 133.50
N ARG A 304 -21.89 26.12 133.34
CA ARG A 304 -23.02 26.11 134.27
C ARG A 304 -22.69 25.47 135.63
N ALA A 305 -21.78 24.50 135.66
CA ALA A 305 -21.30 23.83 136.87
C ALA A 305 -20.25 24.64 137.67
N GLY A 306 -19.82 25.82 137.18
CA GLY A 306 -18.89 26.71 137.86
C GLY A 306 -17.50 26.07 138.09
N GLU A 307 -16.93 26.23 139.29
CA GLU A 307 -15.58 25.72 139.61
C GLU A 307 -15.46 24.18 139.50
N GLN A 308 -16.55 23.44 139.72
CA GLN A 308 -16.56 21.96 139.57
C GLN A 308 -16.50 21.51 138.11
N GLY A 309 -16.84 22.40 137.16
CA GLY A 309 -16.87 22.13 135.72
C GLY A 309 -15.58 22.48 134.97
N ARG A 310 -14.57 23.10 135.60
CA ARG A 310 -13.37 23.60 134.91
C ARG A 310 -12.62 22.53 134.12
N GLY A 311 -12.46 21.33 134.67
CA GLY A 311 -11.82 20.21 133.96
C GLY A 311 -12.62 19.76 132.74
N PHE A 312 -13.95 19.73 132.84
CA PHE A 312 -14.84 19.39 131.73
C PHE A 312 -14.88 20.48 130.66
N ALA A 313 -14.78 21.76 131.03
CA ALA A 313 -14.74 22.88 130.09
C ALA A 313 -13.50 22.80 129.18
N VAL A 314 -12.33 22.49 129.74
CA VAL A 314 -11.08 22.32 128.97
C VAL A 314 -11.21 21.16 127.98
N VAL A 315 -11.78 20.02 128.42
CA VAL A 315 -12.02 18.88 127.53
C VAL A 315 -13.02 19.22 126.42
N ALA A 316 -14.10 19.94 126.75
CA ALA A 316 -15.10 20.35 125.76
C ALA A 316 -14.52 21.31 124.70
N ASP A 317 -13.69 22.27 125.09
CA ASP A 317 -13.00 23.16 124.15
C ASP A 317 -11.97 22.40 123.27
N GLU A 318 -11.27 21.42 123.83
CA GLU A 318 -10.35 20.57 123.05
C GLU A 318 -11.09 19.70 122.03
N VAL A 319 -12.22 19.09 122.42
CA VAL A 319 -13.09 18.33 121.50
C VAL A 319 -13.68 19.23 120.42
N ARG A 320 -14.07 20.46 120.77
CA ARG A 320 -14.58 21.46 119.82
C ARG A 320 -13.50 21.87 118.81
N SER A 321 -12.29 22.13 119.29
CA SER A 321 -11.11 22.44 118.46
C SER A 321 -10.81 21.28 117.50
N LEU A 322 -10.82 20.04 118.00
CA LEU A 322 -10.61 18.85 117.19
C LEU A 322 -11.69 18.68 116.12
N ALA A 323 -12.96 18.85 116.47
CA ALA A 323 -14.08 18.76 115.54
C ALA A 323 -13.99 19.84 114.43
N SER A 324 -13.60 21.07 114.77
CA SER A 324 -13.36 22.15 113.81
C SER A 324 -12.19 21.83 112.86
N ARG A 325 -11.08 21.28 113.39
CA ARG A 325 -9.94 20.82 112.57
C ARG A 325 -10.33 19.65 111.65
N THR A 326 -11.16 18.72 112.13
CA THR A 326 -11.70 17.63 111.30
C THR A 326 -12.57 18.18 110.17
N GLN A 327 -13.48 19.13 110.44
CA GLN A 327 -14.32 19.75 109.43
C GLN A 327 -13.49 20.50 108.38
N SER A 328 -12.49 21.27 108.80
CA SER A 328 -11.58 21.96 107.86
C SER A 328 -10.80 20.97 106.98
N SER A 329 -10.40 19.83 107.54
CA SER A 329 -9.70 18.78 106.78
C SER A 329 -10.63 18.07 105.79
N THR A 330 -11.89 17.79 106.16
CA THR A 330 -12.85 17.19 105.24
C THR A 330 -13.24 18.14 104.11
N GLU A 331 -13.34 19.46 104.36
CA GLU A 331 -13.54 20.46 103.30
C GLU A 331 -12.38 20.46 102.29
N GLN A 332 -11.12 20.37 102.75
CA GLN A 332 -9.95 20.24 101.86
C GLN A 332 -10.00 18.94 101.04
N ILE A 333 -10.36 17.81 101.67
CA ILE A 333 -10.51 16.54 100.97
C ILE A 333 -11.62 16.63 99.92
N GLN A 334 -12.74 17.29 100.22
CA GLN A 334 -13.85 17.47 99.28
C GLN A 334 -13.43 18.26 98.03
N GLN A 335 -12.57 19.27 98.18
CA GLN A 335 -12.01 20.01 97.05
C GLN A 335 -11.12 19.11 96.16
N ILE A 336 -10.31 18.24 96.78
CA ILE A 336 -9.47 17.27 96.08
C ILE A 336 -10.34 16.24 95.33
N ILE A 337 -11.39 15.72 95.97
CA ILE A 337 -12.37 14.79 95.38
C ILE A 337 -13.05 15.42 94.16
N THR A 338 -13.48 16.68 94.28
CA THR A 338 -14.11 17.42 93.17
C THR A 338 -13.13 17.58 92.00
N SER A 339 -11.88 17.96 92.29
CA SER A 339 -10.84 18.11 91.26
C SER A 339 -10.49 16.78 90.57
N LEU A 340 -10.45 15.67 91.32
CA LEU A 340 -10.25 14.32 90.80
C LEU A 340 -11.41 13.91 89.88
N ARG A 341 -12.65 14.18 90.30
CA ARG A 341 -13.84 13.88 89.51
C ARG A 341 -13.88 14.66 88.19
N ASP A 342 -13.61 15.96 88.24
CA ASP A 342 -13.52 16.80 87.03
C ASP A 342 -12.36 16.34 86.12
N GLY A 343 -11.25 15.91 86.71
CA GLY A 343 -10.13 15.29 86.00
C GLY A 343 -10.54 14.00 85.27
N ALA A 344 -11.23 13.10 85.96
CA ALA A 344 -11.70 11.84 85.41
C ALA A 344 -12.73 12.05 84.28
N ASP A 345 -13.71 12.94 84.45
CA ASP A 345 -14.71 13.25 83.42
C ASP A 345 -14.06 13.81 82.13
N ARG A 346 -13.05 14.69 82.27
CA ARG A 346 -12.27 15.19 81.12
C ARG A 346 -11.50 14.06 80.43
N ALA A 347 -10.91 13.15 81.20
CA ALA A 347 -10.15 12.02 80.65
C ALA A 347 -11.07 11.02 79.92
N VAL A 348 -12.26 10.71 80.46
CA VAL A 348 -13.27 9.88 79.77
C VAL A 348 -13.71 10.51 78.45
N LYS A 349 -14.03 11.81 78.46
CA LYS A 349 -14.38 12.54 77.22
C LYS A 349 -13.27 12.50 76.17
N THR A 350 -12.01 12.62 76.62
CA THR A 350 -10.84 12.57 75.74
C THR A 350 -10.64 11.16 75.18
N ALA A 351 -10.83 10.12 76.00
CA ALA A 351 -10.77 8.72 75.56
C ALA A 351 -11.85 8.41 74.52
N SER A 352 -13.11 8.80 74.78
CA SER A 352 -14.21 8.63 73.83
C SER A 352 -13.94 9.34 72.49
N LYS A 353 -13.36 10.55 72.51
CA LYS A 353 -12.92 11.23 71.30
C LYS A 353 -11.78 10.48 70.58
N GLY A 354 -10.82 9.94 71.32
CA GLY A 354 -9.74 9.13 70.77
C GLY A 354 -10.22 7.84 70.10
N GLU A 355 -11.27 7.22 70.65
CA GLU A 355 -11.92 6.05 70.05
C GLU A 355 -12.57 6.42 68.72
N GLN A 356 -13.33 7.51 68.66
CA GLN A 356 -13.93 7.99 67.41
C GLN A 356 -12.87 8.27 66.33
N ILE A 357 -11.79 8.97 66.67
CA ILE A 357 -10.69 9.26 65.74
C ILE A 357 -10.03 7.98 65.24
N SER A 358 -9.89 6.97 66.10
CA SER A 358 -9.33 5.67 65.71
C SER A 358 -10.24 4.93 64.72
N GLN A 359 -11.56 4.98 64.91
CA GLN A 359 -12.53 4.40 63.98
C GLN A 359 -12.49 5.10 62.60
N GLU A 360 -12.43 6.44 62.58
CA GLU A 360 -12.28 7.21 61.34
C GLU A 360 -10.95 6.88 60.63
N SER A 361 -9.88 6.68 61.40
CA SER A 361 -8.56 6.31 60.87
C SER A 361 -8.57 4.91 60.24
N VAL A 362 -9.29 3.94 60.82
CA VAL A 362 -9.50 2.62 60.22
C VAL A 362 -10.14 2.75 58.83
N ALA A 363 -11.24 3.49 58.72
CA ALA A 363 -11.93 3.68 57.44
C ALA A 363 -11.03 4.36 56.38
N SER A 364 -10.19 5.31 56.80
CA SER A 364 -9.23 5.98 55.92
C SER A 364 -8.17 5.01 55.39
N VAL A 365 -7.59 4.16 56.25
CA VAL A 365 -6.60 3.16 55.83
C VAL A 365 -7.22 2.12 54.90
N GLU A 366 -8.44 1.66 55.16
CA GLU A 366 -9.17 0.74 54.26
C GLU A 366 -9.41 1.38 52.88
N ALA A 367 -9.70 2.68 52.80
CA ALA A 367 -9.81 3.40 51.54
C ALA A 367 -8.47 3.46 50.78
N VAL A 368 -7.35 3.64 51.48
CA VAL A 368 -6.00 3.58 50.90
C VAL A 368 -5.71 2.18 50.33
N GLN A 369 -6.04 1.12 51.06
CA GLN A 369 -5.87 -0.26 50.57
C GLN A 369 -6.65 -0.50 49.28
N LYS A 370 -7.91 -0.05 49.21
CA LYS A 370 -8.72 -0.17 48.01
C LYS A 370 -8.15 0.62 46.82
N ALA A 371 -7.55 1.78 47.06
CA ALA A 371 -6.87 2.55 46.02
C ALA A 371 -5.62 1.82 45.50
N LEU A 372 -4.83 1.23 46.40
CA LEU A 372 -3.65 0.42 46.04
C LEU A 372 -4.04 -0.84 45.23
N ASP A 373 -5.15 -1.49 45.57
CA ASP A 373 -5.70 -2.60 44.77
C ASP A 373 -6.08 -2.14 43.35
N GLY A 374 -6.70 -0.97 43.22
CA GLY A 374 -7.02 -0.37 41.92
C GLY A 374 -5.78 -0.04 41.09
N ILE A 375 -4.70 0.40 41.74
CA ILE A 375 -3.40 0.63 41.09
C ILE A 375 -2.83 -0.69 40.57
N SER A 376 -2.77 -1.74 41.40
CA SER A 376 -2.22 -3.05 40.99
C SER A 376 -3.01 -3.67 39.82
N GLN A 377 -4.34 -3.55 39.81
CA GLN A 377 -5.15 -3.97 38.66
C GLN A 377 -4.83 -3.18 37.39
N SER A 378 -4.67 -1.87 37.51
CA SER A 378 -4.32 -1.00 36.38
C SER A 378 -2.94 -1.34 35.82
N VAL A 379 -1.98 -1.60 36.69
CA VAL A 379 -0.62 -2.02 36.33
C VAL A 379 -0.62 -3.38 35.64
N THR A 380 -1.37 -4.36 36.16
CA THR A 380 -1.54 -5.67 35.51
C THR A 380 -2.06 -5.52 34.07
N ARG A 381 -3.00 -4.59 33.85
CA ARG A 381 -3.51 -4.30 32.50
C ARG A 381 -2.45 -3.67 31.61
N ILE A 382 -1.61 -2.78 32.15
CA ILE A 382 -0.47 -2.19 31.41
C ILE A 382 0.51 -3.28 31.00
N THR A 383 0.89 -4.19 31.90
CA THR A 383 1.77 -5.33 31.58
C THR A 383 1.18 -6.20 30.46
N GLY A 384 -0.13 -6.48 30.52
CA GLY A 384 -0.82 -7.20 29.44
C GLY A 384 -0.79 -6.46 28.09
N MET A 385 -0.97 -5.14 28.09
CA MET A 385 -0.86 -4.32 26.89
C MET A 385 0.57 -4.31 26.34
N SER A 386 1.59 -4.22 27.20
CA SER A 386 2.99 -4.29 26.79
C SER A 386 3.33 -5.62 26.12
N GLN A 387 2.80 -6.74 26.62
CA GLN A 387 2.98 -8.06 25.99
C GLN A 387 2.38 -8.11 24.57
N GLN A 388 1.19 -7.52 24.39
CA GLN A 388 0.55 -7.41 23.08
C GLN A 388 1.34 -6.51 22.13
N MET A 389 1.84 -5.38 22.62
CA MET A 389 2.68 -4.48 21.83
C MET A 389 3.98 -5.15 21.41
N ALA A 390 4.63 -5.91 22.29
CA ALA A 390 5.83 -6.67 21.95
C ALA A 390 5.56 -7.68 20.82
N SER A 391 4.46 -8.43 20.92
CA SER A 391 4.05 -9.38 19.87
C SER A 391 3.78 -8.66 18.54
N ALA A 392 3.11 -7.50 18.58
CA ALA A 392 2.86 -6.70 17.38
C ALA A 392 4.14 -6.12 16.77
N SER A 393 5.12 -5.72 17.58
CA SER A 393 6.42 -5.25 17.11
C SER A 393 7.24 -6.38 16.46
N GLU A 394 7.17 -7.61 16.98
CA GLU A 394 7.77 -8.78 16.33
C GLU A 394 7.14 -9.05 14.95
N GLU A 395 5.80 -8.99 14.85
CA GLU A 395 5.09 -9.13 13.58
C GLU A 395 5.48 -8.02 12.59
N GLN A 396 5.53 -6.77 13.05
CA GLN A 396 5.99 -5.64 12.23
C GLN A 396 7.42 -5.83 11.73
N SER A 397 8.32 -6.37 12.57
CA SER A 397 9.69 -6.65 12.15
C SER A 397 9.74 -7.71 11.05
N HIS A 398 8.92 -8.75 11.13
CA HIS A 398 8.82 -9.76 10.07
C HIS A 398 8.27 -9.19 8.76
N VAL A 399 7.26 -8.31 8.85
CA VAL A 399 6.70 -7.63 7.67
C VAL A 399 7.73 -6.71 7.04
N ALA A 400 8.46 -5.92 7.83
CA ALA A 400 9.51 -5.03 7.32
C ALA A 400 10.61 -5.79 6.59
N GLU A 401 11.06 -6.93 7.15
CA GLU A 401 12.06 -7.80 6.50
C GLU A 401 11.52 -8.36 5.17
N THR A 402 10.26 -8.80 5.14
CA THR A 402 9.62 -9.30 3.92
C THR A 402 9.56 -8.21 2.83
N ILE A 403 9.20 -6.97 3.21
CA ILE A 403 9.17 -5.84 2.27
C ILE A 403 10.58 -5.50 1.78
N SER A 404 11.59 -5.53 2.65
CA SER A 404 13.00 -5.31 2.27
C SER A 404 13.47 -6.28 1.18
N GLN A 405 13.13 -7.57 1.34
CA GLN A 405 13.43 -8.60 0.34
C GLN A 405 12.67 -8.37 -0.97
N GLN A 406 11.41 -7.95 -0.91
CA GLN A 406 10.61 -7.62 -2.09
C GLN A 406 11.18 -6.42 -2.86
N ILE A 407 11.64 -5.38 -2.16
CA ILE A 407 12.26 -4.20 -2.78
C ILE A 407 13.56 -4.58 -3.49
N THR A 408 14.38 -5.42 -2.85
CA THR A 408 15.61 -5.93 -3.47
C THR A 408 15.31 -6.73 -4.73
N ARG A 409 14.23 -7.54 -4.72
CA ARG A 409 13.76 -8.25 -5.92
C ARG A 409 13.27 -7.29 -7.01
N ILE A 410 12.56 -6.22 -6.65
CA ILE A 410 12.11 -5.21 -7.62
C ILE A 410 13.31 -4.52 -8.28
N ALA A 411 14.31 -4.13 -7.49
CA ALA A 411 15.55 -3.56 -8.00
C ALA A 411 16.24 -4.48 -9.02
N GLN A 412 16.38 -5.78 -8.68
CA GLN A 412 16.94 -6.77 -9.60
C GLN A 412 16.12 -6.92 -10.88
N LEU A 413 14.79 -6.95 -10.79
CA LEU A 413 13.90 -7.03 -11.96
C LEU A 413 14.01 -5.78 -12.85
N CYS A 414 14.26 -4.60 -12.26
CA CYS A 414 14.51 -3.38 -13.03
C CYS A 414 15.82 -3.49 -13.82
N ASP A 415 16.90 -3.97 -13.19
CA ASP A 415 18.20 -4.18 -13.83
C ASP A 415 18.10 -5.20 -14.99
N GLU A 416 17.41 -6.32 -14.77
CA GLU A 416 17.15 -7.33 -15.81
C GLU A 416 16.31 -6.77 -16.97
N SER A 417 15.27 -6.01 -16.66
CA SER A 417 14.40 -5.40 -17.67
C SER A 417 15.13 -4.30 -18.46
N ALA A 418 16.05 -3.56 -17.83
CA ALA A 418 16.83 -2.52 -18.47
C ALA A 418 17.81 -3.14 -19.47
N SER A 419 18.44 -4.25 -19.09
CA SER A 419 19.27 -5.05 -20.00
C SER A 419 18.47 -5.55 -21.21
N GLN A 420 17.26 -6.08 -20.99
CA GLN A 420 16.38 -6.53 -22.07
C GLN A 420 15.95 -5.38 -23.00
N ALA A 421 15.64 -4.21 -22.45
CA ALA A 421 15.32 -3.03 -23.24
C ALA A 421 16.52 -2.58 -24.09
N GLN A 422 17.73 -2.60 -23.54
CA GLN A 422 18.94 -2.29 -24.30
C GLN A 422 19.17 -3.30 -25.44
N GLN A 423 18.99 -4.59 -25.20
CA GLN A 423 19.04 -5.63 -26.25
C GLN A 423 17.96 -5.41 -27.32
N GLY A 424 16.73 -5.07 -26.93
CA GLY A 424 15.64 -4.76 -27.85
C GLY A 424 15.94 -3.55 -28.73
N SER A 425 16.61 -2.53 -28.18
CA SER A 425 17.09 -1.37 -28.95
C SER A 425 18.15 -1.78 -29.98
N GLN A 426 19.11 -2.62 -29.59
CA GLN A 426 20.15 -3.13 -30.50
C GLN A 426 19.56 -3.95 -31.65
N ILE A 427 18.67 -4.91 -31.35
CA ILE A 427 17.98 -5.72 -32.38
C ILE A 427 17.19 -4.83 -33.33
N SER A 428 16.54 -3.79 -32.79
CA SER A 428 15.81 -2.82 -33.61
C SER A 428 16.74 -2.03 -34.53
N SER A 429 17.94 -1.65 -34.08
CA SER A 429 18.96 -1.02 -34.94
C SER A 429 19.42 -1.95 -36.06
N GLU A 430 19.67 -3.23 -35.76
CA GLU A 430 20.06 -4.24 -36.76
C GLU A 430 18.95 -4.45 -37.81
N LEU A 431 17.69 -4.48 -37.39
CA LEU A 431 16.53 -4.55 -38.30
C LEU A 431 16.41 -3.31 -39.19
N GLU A 432 16.72 -2.12 -38.67
CA GLU A 432 16.72 -0.89 -39.45
C GLU A 432 17.79 -0.94 -40.56
N GLU A 433 19.00 -1.39 -40.24
CA GLU A 433 20.08 -1.60 -41.21
C GLU A 433 19.71 -2.64 -42.28
N MET A 434 19.15 -3.77 -41.88
CA MET A 434 18.68 -4.81 -42.80
C MET A 434 17.58 -4.30 -43.74
N ALA A 435 16.63 -3.52 -43.21
CA ALA A 435 15.56 -2.93 -43.97
C ALA A 435 16.08 -1.91 -45.00
N GLN A 436 17.06 -1.08 -44.61
CA GLN A 436 17.72 -0.14 -45.49
C GLN A 436 18.51 -0.85 -46.60
N TYR A 437 19.19 -1.96 -46.25
CA TYR A 437 19.87 -2.80 -47.23
C TYR A 437 18.88 -3.37 -48.26
N LEU A 438 17.76 -3.96 -47.82
CA LEU A 438 16.71 -4.48 -48.71
C LEU A 438 16.12 -3.41 -49.63
N HIS A 439 15.85 -2.22 -49.07
CA HIS A 439 15.36 -1.08 -49.85
C HIS A 439 16.36 -0.67 -50.94
N SER A 440 17.64 -0.53 -50.59
CA SER A 440 18.69 -0.18 -51.55
C SER A 440 18.88 -1.24 -52.64
N LEU A 441 18.72 -2.52 -52.30
CA LEU A 441 18.81 -3.62 -53.25
C LEU A 441 17.65 -3.57 -54.25
N ALA A 442 16.42 -3.36 -53.75
CA ALA A 442 15.23 -3.23 -54.58
C ALA A 442 15.34 -2.02 -55.53
N GLU A 443 15.84 -0.89 -55.06
CA GLU A 443 16.04 0.31 -55.89
C GLU A 443 17.07 0.04 -57.02
N ARG A 444 18.19 -0.62 -56.71
CA ARG A 444 19.23 -0.95 -57.69
C ARG A 444 18.75 -1.90 -58.79
N PHE A 445 17.87 -2.86 -58.48
CA PHE A 445 17.29 -3.77 -59.47
C PHE A 445 16.11 -3.15 -60.24
N SER A 446 15.53 -2.06 -59.74
CA SER A 446 14.43 -1.35 -60.40
C SER A 446 14.91 -0.35 -61.47
N ARG A 447 16.19 0.04 -61.43
CA ARG A 447 16.88 0.86 -62.43
C ARG A 447 17.53 -0.03 -63.48
#